data_AF-A0A1C6B7R1-F1
#
_entry.id   AF-A0A1C6B7R1-F1
#
_cell.length_a   1.000
_cell.length_b   1.000
_cell.length_c   1.000
_cell.angle_alpha   90.00
_cell.angle_beta   90.00
_cell.angle_gamma   90.00
#
_symmetry.space_group_name_H-M   'P 1'
#
loop_
_entity.id
_entity.type
_entity.pdbx_description
1 polymer ?
#
loop_
_entity_poly.entity_id
_entity_poly.type
_entity_poly.pdbx_seq_one_letter_code
_entity_poly.pdbx_strand_id
1 'polypeptide(L)'
;MTCSVKIIKKQCQKTSKWSGGEATQLYIYPENSSYENKNFKWRISSAKVEMQESTFTKLPNIQRKLMVIDGELILKHKNNSEVKLNKFEVYNFSGDWDTISYGKAIDFNFMTNQDCTGELEYIKIKSYIDIKAKEKLNENNYRYEAQSFYSLNEEFDMILESGKSLTVEKGDLAIIKFRKNSKEKVKLINKLEKDLEIIKSTVYY
;
A
#
# COMPACT_ATOMS: atom_id res chain seq x y z
N MET A 1 20.27 -14.55 -1.96
CA MET A 1 18.81 -14.52 -2.21
C MET A 1 18.52 -13.42 -3.20
N THR A 2 17.77 -13.74 -4.25
CA THR A 2 17.25 -12.81 -5.27
C THR A 2 15.97 -12.12 -4.83
N CYS A 3 15.32 -12.60 -3.76
CA CYS A 3 14.34 -11.85 -2.98
C CYS A 3 14.79 -11.59 -1.54
N SER A 4 14.16 -10.62 -0.88
CA SER A 4 14.32 -10.36 0.55
C SER A 4 12.96 -10.00 1.14
N VAL A 5 12.74 -10.38 2.40
CA VAL A 5 11.46 -10.16 3.09
C VAL A 5 11.65 -9.31 4.33
N LYS A 6 10.76 -8.34 4.50
CA LYS A 6 10.68 -7.46 5.66
C LYS A 6 9.25 -7.47 6.20
N ILE A 7 9.09 -7.57 7.52
CA ILE A 7 7.79 -7.43 8.19
C ILE A 7 7.85 -6.19 9.06
N ILE A 8 6.94 -5.25 8.83
CA ILE A 8 6.76 -4.07 9.66
C ILE A 8 5.64 -4.37 10.64
N LYS A 9 6.03 -4.63 11.89
CA LYS A 9 5.10 -4.89 12.98
C LYS A 9 4.19 -3.69 13.23
N LYS A 10 2.91 -3.95 13.52
CA LYS A 10 1.93 -2.89 13.82
C LYS A 10 2.43 -1.91 14.88
N GLN A 11 3.04 -2.39 15.96
CA GLN A 11 3.56 -1.50 17.02
C GLN A 11 4.74 -0.60 16.58
N CYS A 12 5.41 -0.91 15.47
CA CYS A 12 6.52 -0.12 14.94
C CYS A 12 6.06 0.95 13.93
N GLN A 13 4.78 0.96 13.57
CA GLN A 13 4.21 1.93 12.63
C GLN A 13 4.03 3.28 13.33
N LYS A 14 4.23 4.37 12.58
CA LYS A 14 4.20 5.72 13.14
C LYS A 14 2.88 6.40 12.80
N THR A 15 2.12 6.77 13.83
CA THR A 15 0.86 7.52 13.67
C THR A 15 1.09 9.00 13.95
N SER A 16 0.50 9.85 13.12
CA SER A 16 0.49 11.30 13.23
C SER A 16 -0.94 11.82 13.12
N LYS A 17 -1.28 12.85 13.89
CA LYS A 17 -2.58 13.52 13.80
C LYS A 17 -2.48 14.71 12.84
N TRP A 18 -3.57 14.98 12.16
CA TRP A 18 -3.75 16.14 11.30
C TRP A 18 -5.17 16.68 11.50
N SER A 19 -5.49 17.84 10.93
CA SER A 19 -6.79 18.48 11.16
C SER A 19 -7.98 17.57 10.83
N GLY A 20 -7.88 16.76 9.77
CA GLY A 20 -8.94 15.85 9.31
C GLY A 20 -8.99 14.47 9.96
N GLY A 21 -8.06 14.12 10.86
CA GLY A 21 -8.02 12.83 11.56
C GLY A 21 -6.62 12.35 11.89
N GLU A 22 -6.31 11.08 11.64
CA GLU A 22 -5.00 10.50 11.88
C GLU A 22 -4.48 9.72 10.67
N ALA A 23 -3.16 9.66 10.53
CA ALA A 23 -2.47 8.93 9.47
C ALA A 23 -1.35 8.08 10.08
N THR A 24 -1.37 6.78 9.77
CA THR A 24 -0.38 5.80 10.17
C THR A 24 0.51 5.45 8.99
N GLN A 25 1.79 5.77 9.08
CA GLN A 25 2.80 5.37 8.11
C GLN A 25 3.15 3.88 8.32
N LEU A 26 2.82 3.07 7.32
CA LEU A 26 3.12 1.63 7.32
C LEU A 26 4.54 1.39 6.78
N TYR A 27 4.93 2.12 5.73
CA TYR A 27 6.29 2.06 5.17
C TYR A 27 6.62 3.28 4.32
N ILE A 28 7.91 3.62 4.24
CA ILE A 28 8.44 4.67 3.38
C ILE A 28 9.79 4.19 2.81
N TYR A 29 10.01 4.46 1.53
CA TYR A 29 11.25 4.11 0.84
C TYR A 29 11.84 5.31 0.09
N PRO A 30 13.16 5.52 0.13
CA PRO A 30 14.13 4.88 1.04
C PRO A 30 13.79 5.02 2.53
N GLU A 31 14.30 4.13 3.38
CA GLU A 31 13.96 4.10 4.81
C GLU A 31 14.38 5.36 5.59
N ASN A 32 15.34 6.14 5.07
CA ASN A 32 15.77 7.41 5.65
C ASN A 32 14.99 8.62 5.13
N SER A 33 13.99 8.42 4.28
CA SER A 33 13.11 9.49 3.79
C SER A 33 12.11 9.95 4.84
N SER A 34 11.58 11.15 4.65
CA SER A 34 10.52 11.76 5.44
C SER A 34 9.36 12.20 4.54
N TYR A 35 8.13 11.99 5.02
CA TYR A 35 6.93 12.50 4.36
C TYR A 35 6.93 14.04 4.29
N GLU A 36 7.35 14.69 5.37
CA GLU A 36 7.40 16.16 5.48
C GLU A 36 8.33 16.77 4.43
N ASN A 37 9.49 16.15 4.21
CA ASN A 37 10.48 16.58 3.23
C ASN A 37 10.16 16.13 1.80
N LYS A 38 9.12 15.30 1.61
CA LYS A 38 8.69 14.75 0.31
C LYS A 38 9.82 14.07 -0.48
N ASN A 39 10.83 13.54 0.22
CA ASN A 39 12.05 12.98 -0.38
C ASN A 39 12.02 11.44 -0.46
N PHE A 40 10.83 10.88 -0.67
CA PHE A 40 10.59 9.44 -0.79
C PHE A 40 10.27 9.06 -2.24
N LYS A 41 10.67 7.85 -2.61
CA LYS A 41 10.31 7.21 -3.87
C LYS A 41 8.91 6.63 -3.83
N TRP A 42 8.58 5.92 -2.75
CA TRP A 42 7.23 5.44 -2.52
C TRP A 42 6.92 5.32 -1.03
N ARG A 43 5.63 5.41 -0.71
CA ARG A 43 5.13 5.42 0.67
C ARG A 43 3.80 4.68 0.73
N ILE A 44 3.62 3.93 1.80
CA ILE A 44 2.37 3.27 2.16
C ILE A 44 1.90 3.81 3.51
N SER A 45 0.65 4.24 3.58
CA SER A 45 0.00 4.62 4.83
C SER A 45 -1.46 4.21 4.86
N SER A 46 -2.03 4.12 6.05
CA SER A 46 -3.48 4.15 6.24
C SER A 46 -3.87 5.45 6.95
N ALA A 47 -5.00 6.04 6.59
CA ALA A 47 -5.53 7.21 7.25
C ALA A 47 -6.96 6.96 7.73
N LYS A 48 -7.27 7.48 8.92
CA LYS A 48 -8.63 7.56 9.44
C LYS A 48 -9.07 9.01 9.29
N VAL A 49 -10.02 9.24 8.40
CA VAL A 49 -10.65 10.54 8.16
C VAL A 49 -11.85 10.66 9.09
N GLU A 50 -11.79 11.59 10.03
CA GLU A 50 -12.80 11.77 11.09
C GLU A 50 -13.66 13.02 10.90
N MET A 51 -13.19 13.96 10.08
CA MET A 51 -13.93 15.15 9.69
C MET A 51 -14.82 14.88 8.49
N GLN A 52 -16.00 15.51 8.46
CA GLN A 52 -16.92 15.41 7.33
C GLN A 52 -16.37 16.07 6.07
N GLU A 53 -15.52 17.08 6.22
CA GLU A 53 -14.81 17.75 5.13
C GLU A 53 -13.34 17.86 5.54
N SER A 54 -12.43 17.49 4.65
CA SER A 54 -10.99 17.64 4.89
C SER A 54 -10.24 17.96 3.60
N THR A 55 -9.16 18.74 3.72
CA THR A 55 -8.31 19.08 2.57
C THR A 55 -7.08 18.20 2.57
N PHE A 56 -6.79 17.60 1.42
CA PHE A 56 -5.58 16.81 1.25
C PHE A 56 -4.37 17.70 1.05
N THR A 57 -3.25 17.34 1.69
CA THR A 57 -1.98 18.05 1.48
C THR A 57 -1.51 17.88 0.04
N LYS A 58 -1.11 19.00 -0.59
CA LYS A 58 -0.48 19.01 -1.91
C LYS A 58 0.91 18.37 -1.89
N LEU A 59 1.09 17.40 -2.78
CA LEU A 59 2.30 16.64 -3.00
C LEU A 59 2.67 16.69 -4.49
N PRO A 60 3.29 17.80 -4.95
CA PRO A 60 3.77 17.91 -6.32
C PRO A 60 4.67 16.72 -6.68
N ASN A 61 4.55 16.22 -7.91
CA ASN A 61 5.32 15.09 -8.45
C ASN A 61 5.09 13.73 -7.77
N ILE A 62 4.07 13.62 -6.90
CA ILE A 62 3.66 12.36 -6.29
C ILE A 62 2.34 11.91 -6.92
N GLN A 63 2.28 10.67 -7.38
CA GLN A 63 1.04 10.00 -7.75
C GLN A 63 0.46 9.30 -6.53
N ARG A 64 -0.86 9.38 -6.36
CA ARG A 64 -1.59 8.74 -5.25
C ARG A 64 -2.52 7.68 -5.81
N LYS A 65 -2.49 6.50 -5.19
CA LYS A 65 -3.50 5.45 -5.31
C LYS A 65 -4.17 5.32 -3.96
N LEU A 66 -5.45 5.67 -3.88
CA LEU A 66 -6.22 5.64 -2.64
C LEU A 66 -7.28 4.55 -2.72
N MET A 67 -7.40 3.77 -1.65
CA MET A 67 -8.41 2.73 -1.49
C MET A 67 -9.18 2.95 -0.19
N VAL A 68 -10.51 3.00 -0.24
CA VAL A 68 -11.33 3.01 0.98
C VAL A 68 -11.42 1.59 1.55
N ILE A 69 -11.06 1.41 2.82
CA ILE A 69 -11.13 0.13 3.55
C ILE A 69 -12.44 0.03 4.32
N ASP A 70 -12.90 1.13 4.88
CA ASP A 70 -14.13 1.22 5.66
C ASP A 70 -14.73 2.63 5.54
N GLY A 71 -16.05 2.72 5.58
CA GLY A 71 -16.78 3.97 5.30
C GLY A 71 -16.85 4.33 3.81
N GLU A 72 -17.02 5.62 3.53
CA GLU A 72 -17.17 6.16 2.18
C GLU A 72 -16.49 7.53 2.09
N LEU A 73 -15.89 7.82 0.93
CA LEU A 73 -15.34 9.14 0.61
C LEU A 73 -15.86 9.62 -0.74
N ILE A 74 -16.12 10.92 -0.82
CA ILE A 74 -16.25 11.64 -2.09
C ILE A 74 -15.03 12.56 -2.21
N LEU A 75 -14.26 12.41 -3.29
CA LEU A 75 -13.14 13.27 -3.61
C LEU A 75 -13.56 14.30 -4.65
N LYS A 76 -13.26 15.57 -4.37
CA LYS A 76 -13.47 16.69 -5.29
C LYS A 76 -12.13 17.32 -5.62
N HIS A 77 -11.83 17.42 -6.91
CA HIS A 77 -10.66 18.16 -7.39
C HIS A 77 -11.11 19.49 -7.98
N LYS A 78 -10.39 20.58 -7.66
CA LYS A 78 -10.80 21.96 -8.00
C LYS A 78 -11.24 22.18 -9.46
N ASN A 79 -10.69 21.41 -10.41
CA ASN A 79 -11.01 21.51 -11.85
C ASN A 79 -11.45 20.18 -12.48
N ASN A 80 -11.77 19.13 -11.70
CA ASN A 80 -12.25 17.85 -12.24
C ASN A 80 -13.59 17.46 -11.61
N SER A 81 -14.20 16.39 -12.13
CA SER A 81 -15.41 15.80 -11.59
C SER A 81 -15.18 15.25 -10.17
N GLU A 82 -16.26 15.25 -9.39
CA GLU A 82 -16.31 14.54 -8.12
C GLU A 82 -16.26 13.03 -8.35
N VAL A 83 -15.58 12.32 -7.45
CA VAL A 83 -15.43 10.87 -7.49
C VAL A 83 -15.86 10.29 -6.16
N LYS A 84 -16.93 9.50 -6.17
CA LYS A 84 -17.33 8.68 -5.03
C LYS A 84 -16.51 7.38 -5.02
N LEU A 85 -15.97 7.04 -3.86
CA LEU A 85 -15.18 5.83 -3.66
C LEU A 85 -15.88 4.89 -2.69
N ASN A 86 -16.24 3.74 -3.20
CA ASN A 86 -16.75 2.63 -2.41
C ASN A 86 -15.59 1.80 -1.83
N LYS A 87 -15.95 0.94 -0.88
CA LYS A 87 -15.00 0.03 -0.25
C LYS A 87 -14.25 -0.83 -1.29
N PHE A 88 -12.93 -0.85 -1.16
CA PHE A 88 -11.95 -1.54 -2.00
C PHE A 88 -11.79 -1.02 -3.43
N GLU A 89 -12.48 0.04 -3.81
CA GLU A 89 -12.19 0.74 -5.07
C GLU A 89 -10.88 1.50 -4.96
N VAL A 90 -10.08 1.46 -6.03
CA VAL A 90 -8.82 2.18 -6.13
C VAL A 90 -8.98 3.38 -7.04
N TYR A 91 -8.58 4.54 -6.56
CA TYR A 91 -8.57 5.76 -7.36
C TYR A 91 -7.19 6.36 -7.46
N ASN A 92 -6.82 6.66 -8.71
CA ASN A 92 -5.51 7.17 -9.09
C ASN A 92 -5.63 8.66 -9.41
N PHE A 93 -4.83 9.49 -8.74
CA PHE A 93 -4.83 10.94 -8.98
C PHE A 93 -3.47 11.54 -8.64
N SER A 94 -3.21 12.73 -9.21
CA SER A 94 -2.01 13.49 -8.89
C SER A 94 -2.11 14.07 -7.49
N GLY A 95 -1.06 13.91 -6.70
CA GLY A 95 -0.89 14.55 -5.40
C GLY A 95 -0.80 16.08 -5.50
N ASP A 96 -0.53 16.63 -6.68
CA ASP A 96 -0.48 18.09 -6.91
C ASP A 96 -1.88 18.73 -7.00
N TRP A 97 -2.93 17.92 -7.19
CA TRP A 97 -4.29 18.45 -7.31
C TRP A 97 -4.82 18.99 -5.98
N ASP A 98 -5.47 20.16 -6.04
CA ASP A 98 -6.31 20.67 -4.96
C ASP A 98 -7.47 19.69 -4.73
N THR A 99 -7.32 18.83 -3.71
CA THR A 99 -8.27 17.75 -3.41
C THR A 99 -8.94 17.99 -2.06
N ILE A 100 -10.26 18.02 -2.06
CA ILE A 100 -11.10 18.03 -0.86
C ILE A 100 -11.79 16.66 -0.78
N SER A 101 -11.84 16.07 0.42
CA SER A 101 -12.61 14.86 0.69
C SER A 101 -13.83 15.18 1.53
N TYR A 102 -14.94 14.52 1.23
CA TYR A 102 -16.16 14.54 2.03
C TYR A 102 -16.48 13.15 2.55
N GLY A 103 -16.91 13.06 3.80
CA GLY A 103 -17.23 11.81 4.49
C GLY A 103 -16.13 11.34 5.45
N LYS A 104 -16.44 10.26 6.17
CA LYS A 104 -15.55 9.63 7.15
C LYS A 104 -15.23 8.23 6.69
N ALA A 105 -13.95 7.88 6.73
CA ALA A 105 -13.49 6.59 6.23
C ALA A 105 -12.16 6.20 6.84
N ILE A 106 -11.82 4.93 6.69
CA ILE A 106 -10.45 4.44 6.78
C ILE A 106 -9.98 4.19 5.36
N ASP A 107 -8.90 4.84 4.95
CA ASP A 107 -8.29 4.63 3.65
C ASP A 107 -6.90 3.99 3.74
N PHE A 108 -6.46 3.45 2.61
CA PHE A 108 -5.11 3.02 2.33
C PHE A 108 -4.58 3.87 1.19
N ASN A 109 -3.38 4.40 1.36
CA ASN A 109 -2.80 5.38 0.46
C ASN A 109 -1.41 4.93 0.05
N PHE A 110 -1.27 4.63 -1.23
CA PHE A 110 -0.03 4.25 -1.86
C PHE A 110 0.46 5.38 -2.76
N MET A 111 1.60 5.94 -2.41
CA MET A 111 2.18 7.10 -3.06
C MET A 111 3.46 6.71 -3.78
N THR A 112 3.66 7.21 -5.00
CA THR A 112 4.88 7.01 -5.79
C THR A 112 5.35 8.32 -6.40
N ASN A 113 6.67 8.57 -6.41
CA ASN A 113 7.25 9.65 -7.20
C ASN A 113 7.42 9.20 -8.67
N GLN A 114 8.00 10.07 -9.49
CA GLN A 114 8.26 9.82 -10.92
C GLN A 114 9.25 8.67 -11.21
N ASP A 115 10.07 8.26 -10.23
CA ASP A 115 11.04 7.17 -10.39
C ASP A 115 10.41 5.79 -10.11
N CYS A 116 9.11 5.76 -9.89
CA CYS A 116 8.37 4.57 -9.49
C CYS A 116 7.07 4.46 -10.27
N THR A 117 6.69 3.22 -10.55
CA THR A 117 5.31 2.90 -10.92
C THR A 117 4.82 1.75 -10.08
N GLY A 118 3.51 1.62 -9.93
CA GLY A 118 2.96 0.58 -9.09
C GLY A 118 1.44 0.49 -9.13
N GLU A 119 0.94 -0.55 -8.50
CA GLU A 119 -0.47 -0.95 -8.48
C GLU A 119 -0.90 -1.18 -7.02
N LEU A 120 -2.17 -0.93 -6.76
CA LEU A 120 -2.82 -1.21 -5.47
C LEU A 120 -4.02 -2.09 -5.77
N GLU A 121 -4.18 -3.17 -5.00
CA GLU A 121 -5.18 -4.21 -5.25
C GLU A 121 -5.74 -4.71 -3.91
N TYR A 122 -7.01 -5.08 -3.88
CA TYR A 122 -7.61 -5.83 -2.79
C TYR A 122 -7.71 -7.30 -3.21
N ILE A 123 -7.23 -8.21 -2.37
CA ILE A 123 -7.25 -9.65 -2.65
C ILE A 123 -7.87 -10.42 -1.49
N LYS A 124 -8.62 -11.47 -1.82
CA LYS A 124 -9.11 -12.48 -0.89
C LYS A 124 -8.36 -13.79 -1.08
N ILE A 125 -7.91 -14.39 0.00
CA ILE A 125 -7.20 -15.67 -0.01
C ILE A 125 -8.00 -16.68 0.80
N LYS A 126 -8.48 -17.74 0.15
CA LYS A 126 -9.16 -18.85 0.82
C LYS A 126 -8.17 -19.74 1.57
N SER A 127 -7.19 -20.28 0.84
CA SER A 127 -6.22 -21.22 1.41
C SER A 127 -4.79 -20.77 1.17
N TYR A 128 -4.40 -20.53 -0.08
CA TYR A 128 -3.08 -19.99 -0.38
C TYR A 128 -3.04 -19.28 -1.74
N ILE A 129 -1.99 -18.48 -1.93
CA ILE A 129 -1.58 -17.97 -3.25
C ILE A 129 -0.06 -18.07 -3.39
N ASP A 130 0.41 -18.28 -4.62
CA ASP A 130 1.83 -18.19 -4.95
C ASP A 130 2.15 -16.79 -5.47
N ILE A 131 3.17 -16.18 -4.86
CA ILE A 131 3.70 -14.87 -5.21
C ILE A 131 5.01 -15.04 -5.95
N LYS A 132 5.13 -14.38 -7.10
CA LYS A 132 6.35 -14.27 -7.89
C LYS A 132 6.51 -12.83 -8.36
N ALA A 133 7.73 -12.45 -8.73
CA ALA A 133 7.97 -11.20 -9.46
C ALA A 133 7.09 -11.14 -10.73
N LYS A 134 6.51 -9.99 -11.03
CA LYS A 134 5.75 -9.79 -12.27
C LYS A 134 6.75 -9.68 -13.44
N GLU A 135 6.60 -10.58 -14.43
CA GLU A 135 7.52 -10.71 -15.57
C GLU A 135 7.53 -9.50 -16.51
N LYS A 136 6.51 -8.64 -16.41
CA LYS A 136 6.33 -7.47 -17.27
C LYS A 136 6.85 -6.23 -16.58
N LEU A 137 7.98 -5.73 -17.07
CA LEU A 137 8.25 -4.31 -17.37
C LEU A 137 9.69 -4.21 -17.90
N ASN A 138 9.90 -4.69 -19.13
CA ASN A 138 11.18 -4.59 -19.83
C ASN A 138 11.47 -3.19 -20.38
N GLU A 139 10.54 -2.25 -20.24
CA GLU A 139 10.62 -0.92 -20.86
C GLU A 139 11.24 0.14 -19.95
N ASN A 140 11.20 -0.06 -18.63
CA ASN A 140 11.73 0.88 -17.65
C ASN A 140 12.98 0.30 -16.99
N ASN A 141 14.01 1.13 -16.77
CA ASN A 141 15.29 0.74 -16.15
C ASN A 141 15.20 0.37 -14.64
N TYR A 142 14.03 -0.08 -14.17
CA TYR A 142 13.80 -0.52 -12.80
C TYR A 142 14.64 -1.75 -12.47
N ARG A 143 15.23 -1.75 -11.27
CA ARG A 143 16.12 -2.81 -10.79
C ARG A 143 15.42 -3.72 -9.81
N TYR A 144 14.36 -3.22 -9.17
CA TYR A 144 13.64 -3.91 -8.12
C TYR A 144 12.14 -3.84 -8.32
N GLU A 145 11.48 -4.88 -7.84
CA GLU A 145 10.06 -4.93 -7.60
C GLU A 145 9.85 -5.17 -6.12
N ALA A 146 8.96 -4.42 -5.47
CA ALA A 146 8.49 -4.74 -4.13
C ALA A 146 6.99 -5.03 -4.16
N GLN A 147 6.60 -6.17 -3.61
CA GLN A 147 5.19 -6.50 -3.35
C GLN A 147 4.94 -6.43 -1.85
N SER A 148 3.96 -5.63 -1.43
CA SER A 148 3.57 -5.50 -0.03
C SER A 148 2.21 -6.14 0.23
N PHE A 149 2.03 -6.71 1.41
CA PHE A 149 0.81 -7.39 1.84
C PHE A 149 0.44 -6.88 3.24
N TYR A 150 -0.66 -6.14 3.33
CA TYR A 150 -1.22 -5.64 4.58
C TYR A 150 -2.47 -6.43 4.93
N SER A 151 -2.47 -7.12 6.08
CA SER A 151 -3.63 -7.90 6.48
C SER A 151 -4.69 -7.05 7.18
N LEU A 152 -5.93 -7.16 6.71
CA LEU A 152 -7.08 -6.42 7.25
C LEU A 152 -7.78 -7.15 8.39
N ASN A 153 -7.84 -8.48 8.34
CA ASN A 153 -8.67 -9.25 9.27
C ASN A 153 -7.87 -10.22 10.15
N GLU A 154 -6.93 -10.99 9.60
CA GLU A 154 -6.31 -12.14 10.28
C GLU A 154 -4.80 -12.27 10.06
N GLU A 155 -4.14 -13.17 10.78
CA GLU A 155 -2.75 -13.52 10.48
C GLU A 155 -2.64 -14.46 9.27
N PHE A 156 -1.45 -14.50 8.66
CA PHE A 156 -1.13 -15.43 7.59
C PHE A 156 0.35 -15.80 7.62
N ASP A 157 0.68 -16.95 7.03
CA ASP A 157 2.06 -17.41 6.91
C ASP A 157 2.62 -17.13 5.53
N MET A 158 3.89 -16.73 5.48
CA MET A 158 4.69 -16.66 4.27
C MET A 158 5.75 -17.76 4.28
N ILE A 159 5.69 -18.66 3.31
CA ILE A 159 6.71 -19.70 3.09
C ILE A 159 7.59 -19.29 1.92
N LEU A 160 8.88 -19.10 2.19
CA LEU A 160 9.90 -18.83 1.18
C LEU A 160 10.37 -20.14 0.54
N GLU A 161 10.88 -20.08 -0.69
CA GLU A 161 11.50 -21.26 -1.36
C GLU A 161 12.59 -21.96 -0.54
N SER A 162 13.31 -21.21 0.31
CA SER A 162 14.28 -21.76 1.26
C SER A 162 13.68 -22.70 2.32
N GLY A 163 12.34 -22.80 2.42
CA GLY A 163 11.63 -23.50 3.48
C GLY A 163 11.39 -22.67 4.74
N LYS A 164 11.99 -21.47 4.85
CA LYS A 164 11.74 -20.55 5.95
C LYS A 164 10.28 -20.09 5.94
N SER A 165 9.59 -20.26 7.07
CA SER A 165 8.25 -19.73 7.32
C SER A 165 8.31 -18.48 8.19
N LEU A 166 7.44 -17.51 7.90
CA LEU A 166 7.28 -16.25 8.64
C LEU A 166 5.79 -15.99 8.85
N THR A 167 5.38 -15.73 10.09
CA THR A 167 3.99 -15.34 10.39
C THR A 167 3.85 -13.82 10.36
N VAL A 168 2.81 -13.35 9.67
CA VAL A 168 2.42 -11.95 9.54
C VAL A 168 1.11 -11.76 10.29
N GLU A 169 1.14 -10.96 11.36
CA GLU A 169 -0.04 -10.75 12.19
C GLU A 169 -1.01 -9.75 11.54
N LYS A 170 -2.24 -9.72 12.04
CA LYS A 170 -3.23 -8.71 11.63
C LYS A 170 -2.69 -7.29 11.82
N GLY A 171 -2.72 -6.48 10.76
CA GLY A 171 -2.24 -5.10 10.78
C GLY A 171 -0.72 -4.96 10.64
N ASP A 172 0.04 -6.06 10.48
CA ASP A 172 1.41 -6.00 10.00
C ASP A 172 1.45 -5.71 8.49
N LEU A 173 2.56 -5.14 8.03
CA LEU A 173 2.86 -5.01 6.60
C LEU A 173 4.06 -5.91 6.26
N ALA A 174 3.82 -6.95 5.47
CA ALA A 174 4.89 -7.74 4.86
C ALA A 174 5.31 -7.11 3.53
N ILE A 175 6.61 -7.08 3.25
CA ILE A 175 7.18 -6.58 1.99
C ILE A 175 8.16 -7.62 1.46
N ILE A 176 7.94 -8.05 0.22
CA ILE A 176 8.85 -8.92 -0.52
C ILE A 176 9.50 -8.08 -1.61
N LYS A 177 10.82 -7.92 -1.54
CA LYS A 177 11.61 -7.22 -2.54
C LYS A 177 12.28 -8.24 -3.44
N PHE A 178 11.94 -8.23 -4.72
CA PHE A 178 12.54 -9.01 -5.78
C PHE A 178 13.55 -8.17 -6.57
N ARG A 179 14.70 -8.76 -6.91
CA ARG A 179 15.59 -8.20 -7.94
C ARG A 179 15.00 -8.49 -9.33
N LYS A 180 15.27 -7.63 -10.30
CA LYS A 180 14.95 -7.89 -11.72
C LYS A 180 15.37 -9.31 -12.12
N ASN A 181 14.48 -10.01 -12.83
CA ASN A 181 14.63 -11.40 -13.26
C ASN A 181 14.67 -12.44 -12.12
N SER A 182 14.25 -12.08 -10.90
CA SER A 182 14.06 -13.05 -9.82
C SER A 182 13.08 -14.13 -10.25
N LYS A 183 13.46 -15.40 -10.02
CA LYS A 183 12.59 -16.56 -10.20
C LYS A 183 12.02 -17.10 -8.89
N GLU A 184 12.41 -16.49 -7.77
CA GLU A 184 11.96 -16.92 -6.44
C GLU A 184 10.45 -16.75 -6.28
N LYS A 185 9.86 -17.76 -5.62
CA LYS A 185 8.46 -17.80 -5.23
C LYS A 185 8.30 -17.70 -3.72
N VAL A 186 7.21 -17.08 -3.31
CA VAL A 186 6.78 -17.01 -1.92
C VAL A 186 5.32 -17.43 -1.85
N LYS A 187 4.99 -18.37 -0.97
CA LYS A 187 3.60 -18.81 -0.77
C LYS A 187 3.00 -18.09 0.43
N LEU A 188 1.84 -17.49 0.24
CA LEU A 188 1.03 -16.93 1.33
C LEU A 188 -0.05 -17.93 1.68
N ILE A 189 -0.17 -18.31 2.96
CA ILE A 189 -1.09 -19.34 3.44
C ILE A 189 -2.04 -18.73 4.47
N ASN A 190 -3.33 -18.84 4.18
CA ASN A 190 -4.40 -18.67 5.15
C ASN A 190 -4.66 -20.03 5.83
N LYS A 191 -4.51 -20.07 7.15
CA LYS A 191 -4.76 -21.28 7.96
C LYS A 191 -6.18 -21.35 8.51
N LEU A 192 -6.97 -20.30 8.33
CA LEU A 192 -8.32 -20.18 8.87
C LEU A 192 -9.37 -20.50 7.80
N GLU A 193 -10.56 -20.86 8.23
CA GLU A 193 -11.67 -21.19 7.32
C GLU A 193 -12.26 -19.97 6.62
N LYS A 194 -12.19 -18.79 7.25
CA LYS A 194 -12.69 -17.54 6.69
C LYS A 194 -11.68 -16.93 5.72
N ASP A 195 -12.19 -16.23 4.70
CA ASP A 195 -11.35 -15.55 3.71
C ASP A 195 -10.39 -14.55 4.39
N LEU A 196 -9.10 -14.67 4.09
CA LEU A 196 -8.09 -13.70 4.46
C LEU A 196 -8.17 -12.50 3.52
N GLU A 197 -8.33 -11.31 4.08
CA GLU A 197 -8.47 -10.06 3.33
C GLU A 197 -7.18 -9.25 3.38
N ILE A 198 -6.58 -9.01 2.21
CA ILE A 198 -5.28 -8.33 2.10
C ILE A 198 -5.37 -7.16 1.13
N ILE A 199 -4.74 -6.05 1.51
CA ILE A 199 -4.36 -5.00 0.57
C ILE A 199 -2.96 -5.31 0.06
N LYS A 200 -2.86 -5.50 -1.26
CA LYS A 200 -1.61 -5.74 -1.96
C LYS A 200 -1.18 -4.47 -2.69
N SER A 201 0.07 -4.09 -2.54
CA SER A 201 0.68 -3.12 -3.46
C SER A 201 1.86 -3.75 -4.19
N THR A 202 2.08 -3.34 -5.43
CA THR A 202 3.26 -3.71 -6.22
C THR A 202 3.93 -2.43 -6.70
N VAL A 203 5.24 -2.30 -6.53
CA VAL A 203 6.00 -1.12 -6.97
C VAL A 203 7.30 -1.52 -7.65
N TYR A 204 7.63 -0.85 -8.74
CA TYR A 204 8.86 -1.04 -9.51
C TYR A 204 9.72 0.23 -9.42
N TYR A 205 11.01 0.08 -9.12
CA TYR A 205 11.93 1.20 -8.82
C TYR A 205 13.42 0.88 -8.98
#